data_AF-A0A9D5MUS6-F1
#
_entry.id   AF-A0A9D5MUS6-F1
#
_cell.length_a   1.000
_cell.length_b   1.000
_cell.length_c   1.000
_cell.angle_alpha   90.00
_cell.angle_beta   90.00
_cell.angle_gamma   90.00
#
_symmetry.space_group_name_H-M   'P 1'
#
loop_
_entity.id
_entity.type
_entity.pdbx_description
1 polymer ?
#
loop_
_entity_poly.entity_id
_entity_poly.type
_entity_poly.pdbx_seq_one_letter_code
_entity_poly.pdbx_strand_id
1 'polypeptide(L)' 'MGRHSFYFAESGFDVCSVDLSKSSIELIQRTAKEQGMKVKAIVSDMTDLPFGDAEFDCVICFHTIYHSDFKGRKRLVK' A
#
# COMPACT_ATOMS: atom_id res chain seq x y z
N MET A 1 9.20 4.82 -5.28
CA MET A 1 8.03 4.07 -4.81
C MET A 1 8.26 3.69 -3.35
N GLY A 2 7.22 3.59 -2.53
CA GLY A 2 7.35 3.19 -1.11
C GLY A 2 7.75 4.27 -0.09
N ARG A 3 7.86 5.55 -0.46
CA ARG A 3 8.36 6.62 0.44
C ARG A 3 7.62 6.68 1.78
N HIS A 4 6.29 6.65 1.74
CA HIS A 4 5.48 6.62 2.96
C HIS A 4 5.68 5.30 3.71
N SER A 5 5.68 4.17 3.01
CA SER A 5 5.87 2.86 3.63
C SER A 5 7.18 2.76 4.40
N PHE A 6 8.28 3.26 3.84
CA PHE A 6 9.57 3.30 4.53
C PHE A 6 9.55 4.26 5.72
N TYR A 7 9.02 5.47 5.55
CA TYR A 7 8.92 6.44 6.63
C TYR A 7 8.14 5.91 7.85
N PHE A 8 7.01 5.24 7.64
CA PHE A 8 6.24 4.64 8.72
C PHE A 8 6.94 3.41 9.33
N ALA A 9 7.60 2.59 8.52
CA ALA A 9 8.35 1.45 9.04
C ALA A 9 9.55 1.90 9.91
N GLU A 10 10.27 2.94 9.49
CA GLU A 10 11.32 3.59 10.29
C GLU A 10 10.80 4.16 11.60
N SER A 11 9.56 4.65 11.59
CA SER A 11 8.86 5.16 12.78
C SER A 11 8.32 4.05 13.70
N GLY A 12 8.57 2.77 13.38
CA GLY A 12 8.24 1.63 14.22
C GLY A 12 6.86 1.01 13.97
N PHE A 13 6.14 1.43 12.93
CA PHE A 13 4.85 0.85 12.56
C PHE A 13 5.03 -0.48 11.80
N ASP A 14 4.04 -1.37 11.92
CA ASP A 14 3.91 -2.51 11.00
C ASP A 14 3.18 -2.04 9.75
N VAL A 15 3.85 -2.11 8.60
CA VAL A 15 3.40 -1.45 7.37
C VAL A 15 3.03 -2.48 6.33
N CYS A 16 1.82 -2.35 5.79
CA CYS A 16 1.41 -2.99 4.54
C CYS A 16 1.37 -1.97 3.39
N SER A 17 2.00 -2.31 2.27
CA SER A 17 2.06 -1.49 1.05
C SER A 17 1.37 -2.22 -0.10
N VAL A 18 0.49 -1.54 -0.83
CA VAL A 18 -0.22 -2.11 -1.98
C VAL A 18 -0.04 -1.21 -3.19
N ASP A 19 0.24 -1.82 -4.33
CA ASP A 19 0.34 -1.15 -5.63
C ASP A 19 -0.03 -2.13 -6.75
N LEU A 20 -0.60 -1.64 -7.84
CA LEU A 20 -0.91 -2.44 -9.02
C LEU A 20 0.39 -2.84 -9.77
N SER A 21 1.45 -2.05 -9.63
CA SER A 21 2.74 -2.23 -10.28
C SER A 21 3.58 -3.29 -9.59
N LYS A 22 3.74 -4.45 -10.25
CA LYS A 22 4.63 -5.52 -9.79
C LYS A 22 6.07 -5.05 -9.54
N SER A 23 6.63 -4.25 -10.45
CA SER A 23 7.99 -3.72 -10.31
C SER A 23 8.14 -2.77 -9.11
N SER A 24 7.09 -2.00 -8.78
CA SER A 24 7.09 -1.15 -7.59
C SER A 24 7.09 -1.98 -6.31
N ILE A 25 6.31 -3.06 -6.27
CA ILE A 25 6.28 -3.99 -5.13
C ILE A 25 7.60 -4.73 -4.96
N GLU A 26 8.20 -5.25 -6.04
CA GLU A 26 9.52 -5.89 -6.00
C GLU A 26 10.60 -4.96 -5.46
N LEU A 27 10.58 -3.68 -5.87
CA LEU A 27 11.49 -2.66 -5.35
C LEU A 27 11.29 -2.45 -3.85
N ILE A 28 10.05 -2.32 -3.38
CA ILE A 28 9.73 -2.10 -1.96
C ILE A 28 10.20 -3.28 -1.12
N GLN A 29 9.91 -4.51 -1.55
CA GLN A 29 10.32 -5.73 -0.84
C GLN A 29 11.84 -5.82 -0.73
N ARG A 30 12.57 -5.56 -1.83
CA ARG A 30 14.03 -5.58 -1.83
C ARG A 30 14.60 -4.53 -0.87
N THR A 31 14.16 -3.28 -0.98
CA THR A 31 14.65 -2.18 -0.15
C THR A 31 14.33 -2.40 1.33
N ALA A 32 13.11 -2.85 1.65
CA ALA A 32 12.74 -3.17 3.03
C ALA A 32 13.63 -4.29 3.61
N LYS A 33 13.93 -5.33 2.82
CA LYS A 33 14.83 -6.41 3.22
C LYS A 33 16.26 -5.93 3.46
N GLU A 34 16.79 -5.12 2.53
CA GLU A 34 18.15 -4.55 2.63
C GLU A 34 18.32 -3.66 3.87
N GLN A 35 17.25 -2.96 4.27
CA GLN A 35 17.28 -2.01 5.39
C GLN A 35 16.72 -2.60 6.69
N GLY A 36 16.35 -3.89 6.71
CA GLY A 36 15.79 -4.55 7.89
C GLY A 36 14.44 -3.98 8.36
N MET A 37 13.67 -3.37 7.45
CA MET A 37 12.39 -2.73 7.75
C MET A 37 11.24 -3.74 7.75
N LYS A 38 10.26 -3.52 8.63
CA LYS A 38 9.02 -4.28 8.70
C LYS A 38 7.99 -3.73 7.71
N VAL A 39 8.14 -4.10 6.44
CA VAL A 39 7.18 -3.74 5.38
C VAL A 39 6.73 -5.00 4.64
N LYS A 40 5.44 -5.31 4.70
CA LYS A 40 4.77 -6.25 3.79
C LYS A 40 4.34 -5.50 2.54
N ALA A 41 4.66 -5.99 1.35
CA ALA A 41 4.27 -5.35 0.10
C ALA A 41 3.56 -6.34 -0.84
N ILE A 42 2.41 -5.96 -1.39
CA ILE A 42 1.46 -6.83 -2.10
C ILE A 42 1.07 -6.17 -3.43
N VAL A 43 1.07 -6.95 -4.52
CA VAL A 43 0.50 -6.51 -5.78
C VAL A 43 -1.02 -6.69 -5.74
N SER A 44 -1.78 -5.61 -5.84
CA SER A 44 -3.25 -5.66 -5.86
C SER A 44 -3.83 -4.38 -6.48
N ASP A 45 -5.02 -4.50 -7.07
CA ASP A 45 -5.82 -3.37 -7.53
C ASP A 45 -6.47 -2.68 -6.32
N MET A 46 -6.37 -1.35 -6.23
CA MET A 46 -6.95 -0.62 -5.10
C MET A 46 -8.47 -0.80 -4.98
N THR A 47 -9.16 -1.16 -6.06
CA THR A 47 -10.60 -1.43 -6.09
C THR A 47 -10.99 -2.84 -5.68
N ASP A 48 -10.01 -3.72 -5.44
CA ASP A 48 -10.17 -5.10 -4.99
C ASP A 48 -9.02 -5.49 -4.05
N LEU A 49 -9.07 -4.95 -2.84
CA LEU A 49 -8.04 -5.14 -1.82
C LEU A 49 -8.23 -6.50 -1.10
N PRO A 50 -7.15 -7.28 -0.89
CA PRO A 50 -7.21 -8.61 -0.28
C PRO A 50 -7.20 -8.54 1.25
N PHE A 51 -7.97 -7.62 1.84
CA PHE A 51 -8.05 -7.39 3.28
C PHE A 51 -9.50 -7.46 3.74
N GLY A 52 -9.71 -7.99 4.93
CA GLY A 52 -10.98 -7.89 5.65
C GLY A 52 -11.26 -6.50 6.20
N ASP A 53 -12.45 -6.34 6.76
CA ASP A 53 -12.87 -5.09 7.40
C ASP A 53 -12.08 -4.84 8.69
N ALA A 54 -11.73 -3.58 8.94
CA ALA A 54 -11.05 -3.11 10.15
C ALA A 54 -9.71 -3.82 10.48
N GLU A 55 -8.99 -4.32 9.47
CA GLU A 55 -7.66 -4.93 9.66
C GLU A 55 -6.53 -3.92 9.93
N PHE A 56 -6.75 -2.62 9.70
CA PHE A 56 -5.73 -1.58 9.87
C PHE A 56 -6.23 -0.45 10.78
N ASP A 57 -5.38 -0.03 11.71
CA ASP A 57 -5.62 1.14 12.55
C ASP A 57 -5.57 2.46 11.75
N CYS A 58 -4.84 2.47 10.63
CA CYS A 58 -4.65 3.64 9.79
C CYS A 58 -4.47 3.24 8.32
N VAL A 59 -5.09 4.00 7.42
CA VAL A 59 -4.97 3.83 5.96
C VAL A 59 -4.57 5.15 5.32
N ILE A 60 -3.55 5.10 4.46
CA ILE A 60 -3.07 6.25 3.71
C ILE A 60 -3.22 5.95 2.21
N CYS A 61 -4.06 6.72 1.55
CA CYS A 61 -4.20 6.74 0.10
C CYS A 61 -3.84 8.14 -0.41
N PHE A 62 -2.67 8.28 -1.01
CA PHE A 62 -2.13 9.59 -1.38
C PHE A 62 -1.89 9.66 -2.89
N HIS A 63 -2.57 10.61 -3.55
CA HIS A 63 -2.47 10.83 -4.99
C HIS A 63 -2.83 9.63 -5.89
N THR A 64 -3.65 8.69 -5.39
CA THR A 64 -3.99 7.45 -6.13
C THR A 64 -5.45 7.36 -6.52
N ILE A 65 -6.38 7.76 -5.64
CA ILE A 65 -7.83 7.50 -5.80
C ILE A 65 -8.45 8.07 -7.09
N TYR A 66 -7.90 9.16 -7.64
CA TYR A 66 -8.41 9.79 -8.86
C TYR A 66 -7.98 9.10 -10.16
N HIS A 67 -7.08 8.11 -10.11
CA HIS A 67 -6.73 7.29 -11.28
C HIS A 67 -7.79 6.24 -11.62
N SER A 68 -8.77 6.00 -10.75
CA SER A 68 -9.95 5.20 -11.08
C SER A 68 -11.00 6.01 -11.84
N ASP A 69 -11.83 5.32 -12.62
CA ASP A 69 -13.05 5.88 -13.21
C ASP A 69 -14.13 6.13 -12.14
N PHE A 70 -15.28 6.69 -12.55
CA PHE A 70 -16.38 6.99 -11.62
C PHE A 70 -16.88 5.75 -10.88
N LYS A 71 -16.97 4.60 -11.56
CA LYS A 71 -17.41 3.34 -10.95
C LYS A 71 -16.40 2.84 -9.92
N GLY A 72 -15.11 2.90 -10.21
CA GLY A 72 -14.03 2.54 -9.30
C GLY A 72 -14.03 3.41 -8.05
N ARG A 73 -14.13 4.74 -8.19
CA ARG A 73 -14.19 5.65 -7.03
C ARG A 73 -15.37 5.38 -6.10
N LYS A 74 -16.55 5.03 -6.64
CA LYS A 74 -17.70 4.62 -5.81
C LYS A 74 -17.47 3.33 -5.02
N ARG A 75 -16.59 2.43 -5.49
CA ARG A 75 -16.24 1.21 -4.73
C ARG A 75 -15.26 1.51 -3.60
N LEU A 76 -14.41 2.54 -3.77
CA LEU A 76 -13.34 2.92 -2.84
C LEU A 76 -13.84 3.72 -1.63
N VAL A 77 -14.91 4.50 -1.80
CA VAL A 77 -15.54 5.28 -0.73
C VAL A 77 -16.84 4.57 -0.35
N LYS A 78 -16.79 3.75 0.71
CA LYS A 78 -17.96 3.13 1.34
C LYS A 78 -18.23 3.77 2.69
#